data_AF-A0A7S1EMG4-F1
#
_entry.id   AF-A0A7S1EMG4-F1
#
_cell.length_a   1.000
_cell.length_b   1.000
_cell.length_c   1.000
_cell.angle_alpha   90.00
_cell.angle_beta   90.00
_cell.angle_gamma   90.00
#
_symmetry.space_group_name_H-M   'P 1'
#
loop_
_entity.id
_entity.type
_entity.pdbx_description
1 polymer ?
#
loop_
_entity_poly.entity_id
_entity_poly.type
_entity_poly.pdbx_seq_one_letter_code
_entity_poly.pdbx_strand_id
1 'polypeptide(L)'
;MAVLEAIGTDGLLQSVEEVGALLLRRLQELSLSHSIIGDVRGHGLFMGVELVRDRATKEPAAAEAEWVCEALRCRGVLVNSDGIYGNVFKIKPPLCISKEHIEHFCATLNDVLLALPSSPKALSAPQSEVPAALQRVREVVQQHGVGAGPSW
;
A
#
# COMPACT_ATOMS: atom_id res chain seq x y z
N MET A 1 24.89 -11.98 15.22
CA MET A 1 23.83 -11.35 16.05
C MET A 1 23.43 -9.94 15.57
N ALA A 2 23.94 -9.45 14.43
CA ALA A 2 23.79 -8.06 13.98
C ALA A 2 22.35 -7.50 13.93
N VAL A 3 21.34 -8.30 13.58
CA VAL A 3 19.94 -7.82 13.50
C VAL A 3 19.37 -7.50 14.89
N LEU A 4 19.64 -8.34 15.89
CA LEU A 4 19.15 -8.12 17.26
C LEU A 4 19.84 -6.91 17.89
N GLU A 5 21.12 -6.71 17.57
CA GLU A 5 21.88 -5.53 17.98
C GLU A 5 21.28 -4.26 17.39
N ALA A 6 21.06 -4.21 16.07
CA ALA A 6 20.44 -3.06 15.40
C ALA A 6 19.04 -2.71 15.96
N ILE A 7 18.23 -3.72 16.31
CA ILE A 7 16.93 -3.49 16.96
C ILE A 7 17.11 -2.91 18.38
N GLY A 8 18.12 -3.38 19.12
CA GLY A 8 18.35 -3.03 20.52
C GLY A 8 19.10 -1.72 20.75
N THR A 9 19.94 -1.25 19.82
CA THR A 9 20.84 -0.10 20.03
C THR A 9 20.46 1.16 19.26
N ASP A 10 19.72 1.05 18.16
CA ASP A 10 19.62 2.16 17.19
C ASP A 10 18.37 3.02 17.39
N GLY A 11 17.69 2.93 18.54
CA GLY A 11 16.43 3.63 18.78
C GLY A 11 15.29 3.18 17.85
N LEU A 12 15.45 2.03 17.19
CA LEU A 12 14.57 1.55 16.13
C LEU A 12 13.12 1.39 16.60
N LEU A 13 12.91 0.86 17.81
CA LEU A 13 11.57 0.67 18.37
C LEU A 13 10.83 1.99 18.58
N GLN A 14 11.52 3.01 19.11
CA GLN A 14 10.93 4.34 19.27
C GLN A 14 10.59 4.96 17.91
N SER A 15 11.48 4.81 16.92
CA SER A 15 11.21 5.25 15.54
C SER A 15 9.98 4.54 14.95
N VAL A 16 9.84 3.23 15.15
CA VAL A 16 8.68 2.45 14.70
C VAL A 16 7.38 2.96 15.33
N GLU A 17 7.40 3.30 16.62
CA GLU A 17 6.25 3.86 17.32
C GLU A 17 5.86 5.23 16.76
N GLU A 18 6.81 6.16 16.67
CA GLU A 18 6.57 7.52 16.19
C GLU A 18 6.14 7.55 14.71
N VAL A 19 6.86 6.84 13.85
CA VAL A 19 6.59 6.78 12.41
C VAL A 19 5.32 5.98 12.13
N GLY A 20 5.08 4.91 12.88
CA GLY A 20 3.85 4.13 12.82
C GLY A 20 2.62 4.95 13.21
N ALA A 21 2.70 5.71 14.29
CA ALA A 21 1.62 6.61 14.72
C ALA A 21 1.34 7.69 13.66
N LEU A 22 2.38 8.26 13.05
CA LEU A 22 2.25 9.18 11.93
C LEU A 22 1.52 8.52 10.74
N LEU A 23 1.96 7.34 10.32
CA LEU A 23 1.35 6.61 9.20
C LEU A 23 -0.14 6.32 9.46
N LEU A 24 -0.47 5.82 10.65
CA LEU A 24 -1.86 5.53 11.01
C LEU A 24 -2.72 6.79 10.94
N ARG A 25 -2.25 7.89 11.53
CA ARG A 25 -2.96 9.17 11.52
C ARG A 25 -3.21 9.67 10.09
N ARG A 26 -2.18 9.64 9.23
CA ARG A 26 -2.32 10.10 7.83
C ARG A 26 -3.26 9.21 7.02
N LEU A 27 -3.24 7.89 7.21
CA LEU A 27 -4.18 6.99 6.56
C LEU A 27 -5.62 7.23 7.04
N GLN A 28 -5.83 7.51 8.32
CA GLN A 28 -7.15 7.88 8.86
C GLN A 28 -7.64 9.21 8.27
N GLU A 29 -6.78 10.23 8.17
CA GLU A 29 -7.10 11.50 7.49
C GLU A 29 -7.51 11.28 6.03
N LEU A 30 -6.82 10.40 5.29
CA LEU A 30 -7.22 10.01 3.94
C LEU A 30 -8.58 9.32 3.93
N SER A 31 -8.87 8.47 4.92
CA SER A 31 -10.19 7.84 5.02
C SER A 31 -11.33 8.85 5.21
N LEU A 32 -11.07 10.02 5.80
CA LEU A 32 -12.10 11.06 5.93
C LEU A 32 -12.37 11.76 4.58
N SER A 33 -11.37 11.82 3.71
CA SER A 33 -11.43 12.54 2.43
C SER A 33 -11.84 11.64 1.26
N HIS A 34 -11.61 10.32 1.38
CA HIS A 34 -11.82 9.34 0.30
C HIS A 34 -12.84 8.28 0.71
N SER A 35 -14.05 8.36 0.16
CA SER A 35 -15.16 7.46 0.48
C SER A 35 -14.84 5.98 0.26
N ILE A 36 -13.96 5.68 -0.71
CA ILE A 36 -13.53 4.33 -1.06
C ILE A 36 -12.73 3.65 0.05
N ILE A 37 -12.09 4.39 0.96
CA ILE A 37 -11.44 3.79 2.13
C ILE A 37 -12.54 3.49 3.16
N GLY A 38 -12.79 2.21 3.40
CA GLY A 38 -13.81 1.74 4.34
C GLY A 38 -13.30 1.62 5.77
N ASP A 39 -12.07 1.12 5.92
CA ASP A 39 -11.45 0.88 7.23
C ASP A 39 -9.94 1.09 7.19
N VAL A 40 -9.37 1.55 8.30
CA VAL A 40 -7.94 1.71 8.52
C VAL A 40 -7.59 1.13 9.88
N ARG A 41 -6.73 0.10 9.89
CA ARG A 41 -6.35 -0.63 11.10
C ARG A 41 -4.87 -0.96 11.09
N GLY A 42 -4.26 -1.07 12.27
CA GLY A 42 -2.86 -1.48 12.38
C GLY A 42 -2.17 -0.97 13.63
N HIS A 43 -0.91 -1.37 13.78
CA HIS A 43 -0.05 -0.95 14.88
C HIS A 43 1.42 -0.95 14.43
N GLY A 44 2.22 -0.01 14.95
CA GLY A 44 3.61 0.19 14.52
C GLY A 44 3.69 0.41 13.00
N LEU A 45 4.49 -0.39 12.30
CA LEU A 45 4.63 -0.32 10.83
C LEU A 45 3.88 -1.46 10.12
N PHE A 46 2.77 -1.93 10.67
CA PHE A 46 1.91 -2.93 10.02
C PHE A 46 0.49 -2.39 9.93
N MET A 47 0.11 -1.91 8.74
CA MET A 47 -1.19 -1.29 8.49
C MET A 47 -1.99 -2.05 7.43
N GLY A 48 -3.30 -2.12 7.66
CA GLY A 48 -4.33 -2.54 6.72
C GLY A 48 -5.20 -1.35 6.34
N VAL A 49 -5.40 -1.13 5.05
CA VAL A 49 -6.37 -0.15 4.51
C VAL A 49 -7.34 -0.89 3.62
N GLU A 50 -8.60 -0.99 4.04
CA GLU A 50 -9.64 -1.69 3.29
C GLU A 50 -10.32 -0.73 2.31
N LEU A 51 -10.38 -1.11 1.03
CA LEU A 51 -11.13 -0.38 0.02
C LEU A 51 -12.49 -1.03 -0.23
N VAL A 52 -13.56 -0.24 -0.13
CA VAL A 52 -14.94 -0.66 -0.36
C VAL A 52 -15.67 0.37 -1.22
N ARG A 53 -16.57 -0.09 -2.10
CA ARG A 53 -17.38 0.80 -2.94
C ARG A 53 -18.47 1.51 -2.13
N ASP A 54 -18.93 0.84 -1.08
CA ASP A 54 -19.93 1.35 -0.16
C ASP A 54 -19.60 0.92 1.27
N ARG A 55 -19.56 1.90 2.19
CA ARG A 55 -19.15 1.68 3.59
C ARG A 55 -20.18 0.95 4.43
N ALA A 56 -21.46 1.01 4.06
CA ALA A 56 -22.53 0.37 4.82
C ALA A 56 -22.59 -1.13 4.50
N THR A 57 -22.51 -1.47 3.22
CA THR A 57 -22.53 -2.84 2.72
C THR A 57 -21.17 -3.53 2.78
N LYS A 58 -20.08 -2.74 2.83
CA LYS A 58 -18.69 -3.19 2.72
C LYS A 58 -18.41 -3.94 1.42
N GLU A 59 -19.04 -3.54 0.32
CA GLU A 59 -18.80 -4.13 -0.99
C GLU A 59 -17.31 -3.98 -1.38
N PRO A 60 -16.54 -5.07 -1.59
CA PRO A 60 -15.11 -4.97 -1.85
C PRO A 60 -14.76 -4.25 -3.17
N ALA A 61 -13.84 -3.29 -3.09
CA ALA A 61 -13.36 -2.52 -4.25
C ALA A 61 -12.04 -3.10 -4.83
N ALA A 62 -12.07 -4.38 -5.24
CA ALA A 62 -10.88 -5.11 -5.67
C ALA A 62 -10.20 -4.54 -6.92
N ALA A 63 -11.00 -4.17 -7.94
CA ALA A 63 -10.49 -3.62 -9.19
C ALA A 63 -9.87 -2.22 -8.98
N GLU A 64 -10.48 -1.42 -8.10
CA GLU A 64 -9.97 -0.13 -7.70
C GLU A 64 -8.66 -0.28 -6.91
N ALA A 65 -8.58 -1.27 -6.01
CA ALA A 65 -7.35 -1.58 -5.29
C ALA A 65 -6.20 -1.97 -6.23
N GLU A 66 -6.45 -2.85 -7.20
CA GLU A 66 -5.46 -3.22 -8.22
C GLU A 66 -5.00 -2.02 -9.04
N TRP A 67 -5.95 -1.18 -9.48
CA TRP A 67 -5.64 0.02 -10.23
C TRP A 67 -4.79 1.01 -9.42
N VAL A 68 -5.14 1.24 -8.15
CA VAL A 68 -4.37 2.11 -7.25
C VAL A 68 -2.97 1.56 -7.02
N CYS A 69 -2.81 0.25 -6.83
CA CYS A 69 -1.51 -0.40 -6.73
C CYS A 69 -0.65 -0.15 -7.97
N GLU A 70 -1.21 -0.30 -9.17
CA GLU A 70 -0.48 -0.04 -10.41
C GLU A 70 -0.16 1.44 -10.60
N ALA A 71 -1.08 2.34 -10.25
CA ALA A 71 -0.88 3.79 -10.31
C ALA A 71 0.17 4.29 -9.32
N LEU A 72 0.27 3.69 -8.14
CA LEU A 72 1.34 3.92 -7.16
C LEU A 72 2.68 3.41 -7.68
N ARG A 73 2.69 2.20 -8.26
CA ARG A 73 3.90 1.58 -8.84
C ARG A 73 4.51 2.45 -9.92
N CYS A 74 3.68 3.03 -10.79
CA CYS A 74 4.11 3.96 -11.84
C CYS A 74 4.73 5.26 -11.27
N ARG A 75 4.41 5.61 -10.03
CA ARG A 75 4.97 6.75 -9.28
C ARG A 75 6.12 6.34 -8.34
N GLY A 76 6.62 5.10 -8.43
CA GLY A 76 7.74 4.62 -7.62
C GLY A 76 7.37 4.15 -6.21
N VAL A 77 6.08 4.04 -5.89
CA VAL A 77 5.58 3.57 -4.59
C VAL A 77 5.05 2.15 -4.73
N LEU A 78 5.59 1.23 -3.92
CA LEU A 78 5.20 -0.19 -3.98
C LEU A 78 4.28 -0.56 -2.81
N VAL A 79 3.02 -0.87 -3.15
CA VAL A 79 2.02 -1.44 -2.25
C VAL A 79 1.27 -2.52 -3.01
N ASN A 80 0.93 -3.60 -2.31
CA ASN A 80 0.09 -4.67 -2.84
C ASN A 80 -1.27 -4.64 -2.16
N SER A 81 -2.31 -5.06 -2.89
CA SER A 81 -3.57 -5.47 -2.31
C SER A 81 -3.53 -6.96 -1.94
N ASP A 82 -4.23 -7.31 -0.87
CA ASP A 82 -4.31 -8.64 -0.26
C ASP A 82 -5.72 -8.83 0.32
N GLY A 83 -5.93 -9.91 1.08
CA GLY A 83 -7.20 -10.31 1.67
C GLY A 83 -8.01 -11.20 0.72
N ILE A 84 -9.02 -11.87 1.26
CA ILE A 84 -9.87 -12.84 0.53
C ILE A 84 -10.48 -12.21 -0.74
N TYR A 85 -10.77 -10.90 -0.70
CA TYR A 85 -11.36 -10.17 -1.80
C TYR A 85 -10.37 -9.26 -2.56
N GLY A 86 -9.07 -9.29 -2.22
CA GLY A 86 -8.05 -8.51 -2.93
C GLY A 86 -8.20 -6.98 -2.82
N ASN A 87 -8.92 -6.49 -1.81
CA ASN A 87 -9.28 -5.09 -1.63
C ASN A 87 -8.57 -4.40 -0.45
N VAL A 88 -7.61 -5.06 0.20
CA VAL A 88 -6.94 -4.52 1.39
C VAL A 88 -5.48 -4.23 1.08
N PHE A 89 -5.04 -2.97 1.20
CA PHE A 89 -3.62 -2.65 1.17
C PHE A 89 -2.95 -3.13 2.45
N LYS A 90 -1.91 -3.96 2.31
CA LYS A 90 -1.07 -4.41 3.43
C LYS A 90 0.25 -3.66 3.42
N ILE A 91 0.36 -2.63 4.24
CA ILE A 91 1.51 -1.73 4.31
C ILE A 91 2.44 -2.20 5.43
N LYS A 92 3.63 -2.65 5.05
CA LYS A 92 4.65 -3.20 5.95
C LYS A 92 6.06 -2.77 5.50
N PRO A 93 6.40 -1.48 5.60
CA PRO A 93 7.71 -0.98 5.18
C PRO A 93 8.85 -1.52 6.04
N PRO A 94 10.12 -1.39 5.59
CA PRO A 94 11.28 -1.64 6.44
C PRO A 94 11.24 -0.82 7.73
N LEU A 95 11.78 -1.36 8.82
CA LEU A 95 11.74 -0.71 10.14
C LEU A 95 12.49 0.63 10.20
N CYS A 96 13.45 0.84 9.28
CA CYS A 96 14.21 2.08 9.15
C CYS A 96 13.52 3.15 8.29
N ILE A 97 12.24 2.97 7.94
CA ILE A 97 11.50 3.97 7.14
C ILE A 97 11.40 5.31 7.89
N SER A 98 11.64 6.40 7.17
CA SER A 98 11.63 7.76 7.71
C SER A 98 10.22 8.37 7.68
N LYS A 99 10.01 9.42 8.48
CA LYS A 99 8.79 10.25 8.44
C LYS A 99 8.56 10.84 7.04
N GLU A 100 9.63 11.26 6.36
CA GLU A 100 9.57 11.79 4.99
C GLU A 100 9.03 10.75 3.99
N HIS A 101 9.47 9.50 4.09
CA HIS A 101 8.95 8.43 3.23
C HIS A 101 7.45 8.18 3.48
N ILE A 102 6.98 8.28 4.73
CA ILE A 102 5.55 8.17 5.06
C ILE A 102 4.76 9.33 4.47
N GLU A 103 5.26 10.55 4.60
CA GLU A 103 4.65 11.75 4.02
C GLU A 103 4.55 11.63 2.49
N HIS A 104 5.64 11.23 1.83
CA HIS A 104 5.66 11.00 0.40
C HIS A 104 4.67 9.90 -0.03
N PHE A 105 4.62 8.78 0.71
CA PHE A 105 3.67 7.70 0.48
C PHE A 105 2.21 8.19 0.56
N CYS A 106 1.84 8.87 1.65
CA CYS A 106 0.49 9.33 1.88
C CYS A 106 0.07 10.43 0.88
N ALA A 107 0.98 11.34 0.51
CA ALA A 107 0.72 12.33 -0.53
C ALA A 107 0.49 11.67 -1.90
N THR A 108 1.35 10.71 -2.27
CA THR A 108 1.21 9.99 -3.54
C THR A 108 -0.07 9.16 -3.59
N LEU A 109 -0.44 8.50 -2.47
CA LEU A 109 -1.70 7.78 -2.35
C LEU A 109 -2.90 8.71 -2.48
N ASN A 110 -2.87 9.89 -1.86
CA ASN A 110 -3.91 10.89 -2.03
C ASN A 110 -4.11 11.27 -3.50
N ASP A 111 -3.02 11.59 -4.20
CA ASP A 111 -3.08 11.99 -5.61
C ASP A 111 -3.60 10.87 -6.51
N VAL A 112 -3.23 9.61 -6.20
CA VAL A 112 -3.73 8.43 -6.90
C VAL A 112 -5.22 8.24 -6.66
N LEU A 113 -5.69 8.36 -5.42
CA LEU A 113 -7.10 8.20 -5.06
C LEU A 113 -7.97 9.32 -5.66
N LEU A 114 -7.47 10.56 -5.72
CA LEU A 114 -8.13 11.67 -6.43
C LEU A 114 -8.26 11.41 -7.93
N ALA A 115 -7.28 10.72 -8.52
CA ALA A 115 -7.28 10.36 -9.93
C ALA A 115 -8.04 9.06 -10.23
N LEU A 116 -8.64 8.40 -9.21
CA LEU A 116 -9.33 7.14 -9.38
C LEU A 116 -10.56 7.32 -10.31
N PRO A 117 -10.67 6.54 -11.40
CA PRO A 117 -11.81 6.64 -12.30
C PRO A 117 -13.13 6.28 -11.61
N SER A 118 -14.17 7.07 -11.85
CA SER A 118 -15.49 6.89 -11.21
C SER A 118 -16.30 5.70 -11.74
N SER A 119 -15.80 4.94 -12.73
CA SER A 119 -16.50 3.81 -13.34
C SER A 119 -15.56 2.61 -13.52
N PRO A 120 -16.02 1.38 -13.22
CA PRO A 120 -15.23 0.16 -13.44
C PRO A 120 -14.75 -0.01 -14.88
N LYS A 121 -15.52 0.47 -15.87
CA LYS A 121 -15.16 0.38 -17.29
C LYS A 121 -13.97 1.28 -17.66
N ALA A 122 -13.69 2.30 -16.84
CA ALA A 122 -12.57 3.22 -17.01
C ALA A 122 -11.31 2.78 -16.23
N LEU A 123 -11.40 1.71 -15.43
CA LEU A 123 -10.26 1.08 -14.75
C LEU A 123 -9.46 0.22 -15.75
N SER A 124 -8.96 0.84 -16.82
CA SER A 124 -7.82 0.27 -17.55
C SER A 124 -6.54 0.61 -16.78
N ALA A 125 -5.59 -0.32 -16.72
CA ALA A 125 -4.29 -0.07 -16.11
C ALA A 125 -3.72 1.26 -16.60
N PRO A 126 -3.23 2.16 -15.72
CA PRO A 126 -2.68 3.43 -16.14
C PRO A 126 -1.55 3.17 -17.15
N GLN A 127 -1.67 3.76 -18.34
CA GLN A 127 -0.67 3.67 -19.40
C GLN A 127 0.56 4.48 -18.96
N SER A 128 1.42 3.88 -18.17
CA SER A 128 2.74 4.40 -17.84
C SER A 128 3.77 3.39 -18.33
N GLU A 129 4.70 3.87 -19.14
CA GLU A 129 5.90 3.12 -19.49
C GLU A 129 6.63 2.74 -18.21
N VAL A 130 6.51 1.47 -17.83
CA VAL A 130 7.29 0.91 -16.73
C VAL A 130 8.75 1.15 -17.08
N PRO A 131 9.52 1.90 -16.25
CA PRO A 131 10.95 2.09 -16.50
C PRO A 131 11.60 0.74 -16.78
N ALA A 132 12.45 0.65 -17.80
CA ALA A 132 13.02 -0.63 -18.26
C ALA A 132 13.62 -1.48 -17.13
N ALA A 133 14.16 -0.84 -16.08
CA ALA A 133 14.65 -1.49 -14.87
C ALA A 133 13.59 -2.33 -14.11
N LEU A 134 12.32 -1.88 -14.08
CA LEU A 134 11.21 -2.59 -13.45
C LEU A 134 10.56 -3.64 -14.37
N GLN A 135 10.72 -3.51 -15.69
CA GLN A 135 10.34 -4.57 -16.63
C GLN A 135 11.16 -5.84 -16.39
N ARG A 136 12.46 -5.68 -16.10
CA ARG A 136 13.36 -6.76 -15.71
C ARG A 136 12.88 -7.52 -14.46
N VAL A 137 12.30 -6.81 -13.48
CA VAL A 137 11.75 -7.42 -12.27
C VAL A 137 10.50 -8.24 -12.59
N ARG A 138 9.60 -7.74 -13.47
CA ARG A 138 8.44 -8.50 -13.95
C ARG A 138 8.85 -9.78 -14.68
N GLU A 139 9.86 -9.68 -15.56
CA GLU A 139 10.41 -10.84 -16.27
C GLU A 139 10.99 -11.87 -15.29
N VAL A 140 11.76 -11.43 -14.29
CA VAL A 140 12.33 -12.34 -13.27
C VAL A 140 11.23 -13.00 -12.44
N VAL A 141 10.20 -12.27 -12.01
CA VAL A 141 9.08 -12.82 -11.24
C VAL A 141 8.24 -13.80 -12.07
N GLN A 142 8.03 -13.54 -13.36
CA GLN A 142 7.33 -14.45 -14.27
C GLN A 142 8.16 -15.69 -14.64
N GLN A 143 9.49 -15.54 -14.78
CA GLN A 143 10.41 -16.64 -15.10
C GLN A 143 10.68 -17.55 -13.90
N HIS A 144 10.61 -17.03 -12.67
CA HIS A 144 10.94 -17.77 -11.44
C HIS A 144 9.72 -18.08 -10.56
N GLY A 145 8.50 -17.87 -11.05
CA GLY A 145 7.27 -18.41 -10.52
C GLY A 145 7.20 -18.52 -8.99
N VAL A 146 7.01 -17.39 -8.29
CA VAL A 146 6.37 -17.47 -6.98
C VAL A 146 4.89 -17.77 -7.26
N GLY A 147 4.59 -19.05 -7.46
CA GLY A 147 3.22 -19.54 -7.48
C GLY A 147 2.49 -19.04 -6.24
N ALA A 148 1.19 -18.77 -6.39
CA ALA A 148 0.28 -18.45 -5.30
C ALA A 148 0.67 -19.27 -4.05
N GLY A 149 1.28 -18.60 -3.08
CA GLY A 149 1.58 -19.20 -1.79
C GLY A 149 0.28 -19.67 -1.15
N PRO A 150 0.32 -20.69 -0.27
CA PRO A 150 -0.90 -21.28 0.26
C PRO A 150 -1.76 -20.21 0.92
N SER A 151 -3.04 -20.23 0.55
CA SER A 151 -4.11 -19.48 1.22
C SER A 151 -4.17 -19.93 2.68
N TRP A 152 -3.71 -19.09 3.58
CA TRP A 152 -4.08 -19.15 4.99
C TRP A 152 -5.23 -18.17 5.26
#